data_AF-A0A425CBR0-F1
#
_entry.id   AF-A0A425CBR0-F1
#
_cell.length_a   1.000
_cell.length_b   1.000
_cell.length_c   1.000
_cell.angle_alpha   90.00
_cell.angle_beta   90.00
_cell.angle_gamma   90.00
#
_symmetry.space_group_name_H-M   'P 1'
#
loop_
_entity.id
_entity.type
_entity.pdbx_description
1 polymer ?
#
loop_
_entity_poly.entity_id
_entity_poly.type
_entity_poly.pdbx_seq_one_letter_code
_entity_poly.pdbx_strand_id
1 'polypeptide(L)'
;MTVAVQVVCGGVASNQYLRSRLQAAADEEDVMVIFPPAKYCTDNGVMVAWAGIERYAQGMRNDPESARYQPRWPLETLQPL
;
A
#
# COMPACT_ATOMS: atom_id res chain seq x y z
N MET A 1 -3.22 23.21 -8.37
CA MET A 1 -2.42 22.91 -7.16
C MET A 1 -2.44 21.41 -6.98
N THR A 2 -1.28 20.77 -6.93
CA THR A 2 -1.16 19.33 -6.70
C THR A 2 -1.06 19.13 -5.19
N VAL A 3 -2.06 18.50 -4.57
CA VAL A 3 -2.00 18.18 -3.14
C VAL A 3 -1.15 16.92 -2.99
N ALA A 4 -0.14 16.96 -2.13
CA ALA A 4 0.64 15.77 -1.80
C ALA A 4 -0.23 14.80 -1.00
N VAL A 5 -0.26 13.53 -1.40
CA VAL A 5 -1.07 12.50 -0.73
C VAL A 5 -0.16 11.42 -0.17
N GLN A 6 -0.33 11.09 1.11
CA GLN A 6 0.40 10.02 1.78
C GLN A 6 -0.55 8.94 2.32
N VAL A 7 -0.32 7.69 1.95
CA VAL A 7 -1.07 6.54 2.48
C VAL A 7 -0.23 5.85 3.55
N VAL A 8 -0.80 5.63 4.74
CA VAL A 8 -0.11 4.97 5.85
C VAL A 8 -0.71 3.59 6.10
N CYS A 9 0.08 2.55 5.85
CA CYS A 9 -0.32 1.14 5.98
C CYS A 9 0.57 0.34 6.94
N GLY A 10 0.21 -0.91 7.21
CA GLY A 10 0.86 -1.78 8.20
C GLY A 10 0.07 -1.86 9.51
N GLY A 11 0.26 -2.93 10.27
CA GLY A 11 -0.52 -3.16 11.51
C GLY A 11 -0.45 -1.99 12.49
N VAL A 12 0.74 -1.39 12.63
CA VAL A 12 0.99 -0.21 13.48
C VAL A 12 0.18 1.01 13.04
N ALA A 13 -0.15 1.13 11.75
CA ALA A 13 -0.99 2.20 11.21
C ALA A 13 -2.44 2.14 11.72
N SER A 14 -2.85 1.08 12.43
CA SER A 14 -4.15 1.00 13.09
C SER A 14 -4.17 1.67 14.47
N ASN A 15 -3.01 2.06 15.01
CA ASN A 15 -2.91 2.72 16.30
C ASN A 15 -3.50 4.14 16.24
N GLN A 16 -4.56 4.39 17.01
CA GLN A 16 -5.29 5.67 16.98
C GLN A 16 -4.42 6.85 17.43
N TYR A 17 -3.54 6.65 18.41
CA TYR A 17 -2.62 7.69 18.86
C TYR A 17 -1.68 8.08 17.72
N LEU A 18 -1.05 7.11 17.04
CA LEU A 18 -0.18 7.40 15.90
C LEU A 18 -0.92 8.08 14.74
N ARG A 19 -2.16 7.67 14.44
CA ARG A 19 -2.99 8.33 13.42
C ARG A 19 -3.20 9.82 13.75
N SER A 20 -3.58 10.14 14.98
CA SER A 20 -3.80 11.53 15.40
C SER A 20 -2.54 12.38 15.28
N ARG A 21 -1.37 11.82 15.65
CA ARG A 21 -0.08 12.52 15.56
C ARG A 21 0.37 12.74 14.11
N LEU A 22 0.16 11.76 13.24
CA LEU A 22 0.46 11.87 11.82
C LEU A 22 -0.48 12.83 11.10
N GLN A 23 -1.77 12.84 11.44
CA GLN A 23 -2.73 13.80 10.88
C GLN A 23 -2.32 15.23 11.20
N ALA A 24 -2.01 15.54 12.47
CA ALA A 24 -1.59 16.88 12.86
C ALA A 24 -0.34 17.34 12.10
N ALA A 25 0.66 16.46 11.95
CA ALA A 25 1.87 16.78 11.17
C ALA A 25 1.57 16.94 9.67
N ALA A 26 0.66 16.15 9.11
CA ALA A 26 0.27 16.26 7.71
C ALA A 26 -0.48 17.58 7.43
N ASP A 27 -1.33 18.01 8.36
CA ASP A 27 -2.06 19.29 8.28
C ASP A 27 -1.09 20.49 8.32
N GLU A 28 -0.01 20.43 9.10
CA GLU A 28 1.04 21.46 9.15
C GLU A 28 1.81 21.59 7.82
N GLU A 29 1.96 20.49 7.09
CA GLU A 29 2.75 20.40 5.85
C GLU A 29 1.89 20.48 4.57
N ASP A 30 0.58 20.74 4.69
CA ASP A 30 -0.39 20.73 3.58
C ASP A 30 -0.39 19.40 2.78
N VAL A 31 -0.22 18.29 3.51
CA VAL A 31 -0.26 16.92 2.98
C VAL A 31 -1.58 16.26 3.35
N MET A 32 -2.25 15.66 2.38
CA MET A 32 -3.40 14.79 2.65
C MET A 32 -2.90 13.41 3.10
N VAL A 33 -3.19 13.03 4.34
CA VAL A 33 -2.91 11.66 4.83
C VAL A 33 -4.15 10.77 4.75
N ILE A 34 -3.97 9.54 4.28
CA ILE A 34 -5.01 8.52 4.16
C ILE A 34 -4.65 7.32 5.03
N PHE A 35 -5.57 6.94 5.90
CA PHE A 35 -5.47 5.72 6.70
C PHE A 35 -6.54 4.72 6.23
N PRO A 36 -6.16 3.53 5.75
CA PRO A 36 -7.12 2.50 5.41
C PRO A 36 -7.97 2.09 6.64
N PRO A 37 -9.17 1.49 6.42
CA PRO A 37 -9.89 0.80 7.47
C PRO A 37 -8.98 -0.22 8.18
N ALA A 38 -9.04 -0.30 9.51
CA ALA A 38 -8.10 -1.10 10.31
C ALA A 38 -8.00 -2.57 9.85
N LYS A 39 -9.11 -3.17 9.41
CA LYS A 39 -9.15 -4.54 8.86
C LYS A 39 -8.30 -4.75 7.60
N TYR A 40 -7.90 -3.68 6.92
CA TYR A 40 -7.04 -3.70 5.74
C TYR A 40 -5.63 -3.19 6.02
N CYS A 41 -5.33 -2.75 7.24
CA CYS A 41 -3.99 -2.28 7.61
C CYS A 41 -3.02 -3.43 7.88
N THR A 42 -3.50 -4.59 8.31
CA THR A 42 -2.69 -5.81 8.51
C THR A 42 -2.58 -6.60 7.21
N ASP A 43 -1.59 -7.50 7.13
CA ASP A 43 -1.44 -8.40 5.99
C ASP A 43 -2.73 -9.21 5.77
N ASN A 44 -3.22 -9.20 4.53
CA ASN A 44 -4.46 -9.86 4.17
C ASN A 44 -4.42 -10.35 2.71
N GLY A 45 -5.24 -11.33 2.36
CA GLY A 45 -5.31 -11.85 0.98
C GLY A 45 -5.89 -10.86 -0.02
N VAL A 46 -6.70 -9.89 0.45
CA VAL A 46 -7.38 -8.92 -0.42
C VAL A 46 -6.36 -7.96 -1.07
N MET A 47 -5.36 -7.47 -0.33
CA MET A 47 -4.31 -6.61 -0.92
C MET A 47 -3.49 -7.33 -1.99
N VAL A 48 -3.23 -8.64 -1.82
CA VAL A 48 -2.51 -9.46 -2.80
C VAL A 48 -3.37 -9.64 -4.06
N ALA A 49 -4.64 -9.99 -3.89
CA ALA A 49 -5.58 -10.14 -5.00
C ALA A 49 -5.78 -8.83 -5.77
N TRP A 50 -5.93 -7.71 -5.07
CA TRP A 50 -6.09 -6.38 -5.67
C TRP A 50 -4.86 -6.00 -6.50
N ALA A 51 -3.66 -6.12 -5.93
CA ALA A 51 -2.41 -5.87 -6.65
C ALA A 51 -2.24 -6.74 -7.90
N GLY A 52 -2.78 -7.98 -7.88
CA GLY A 52 -2.82 -8.86 -9.04
C GLY A 52 -3.83 -8.42 -10.12
N ILE A 53 -5.05 -8.04 -9.72
CA ILE A 53 -6.09 -7.57 -10.65
C ILE A 53 -5.67 -6.28 -11.35
N GLU A 54 -5.08 -5.31 -10.63
CA GLU A 54 -4.57 -4.07 -11.21
C GLU A 54 -3.52 -4.36 -12.30
N ARG A 55 -2.56 -5.24 -12.02
CA ARG A 55 -1.55 -5.66 -13.00
C ARG A 55 -2.14 -6.40 -14.19
N TYR A 56 -3.10 -7.28 -13.93
CA TYR A 56 -3.80 -8.02 -14.97
C TYR A 56 -4.57 -7.08 -15.90
N ALA A 57 -5.22 -6.05 -15.36
CA ALA A 57 -5.95 -5.04 -16.12
C ALA A 57 -5.02 -4.24 -17.07
N GLN A 58 -3.75 -4.07 -16.70
CA GLN A 58 -2.72 -3.44 -17.54
C GLN A 58 -2.07 -4.38 -18.56
N GLY A 59 -2.58 -5.62 -18.69
CA GLY A 59 -2.07 -6.58 -19.67
C GLY A 59 -0.89 -7.42 -19.19
N MET A 60 -0.44 -7.28 -17.93
CA MET A 60 0.58 -8.20 -17.39
C MET A 60 0.00 -9.62 -17.31
N ARG A 61 0.76 -10.59 -17.80
CA ARG A 61 0.44 -12.01 -17.75
C ARG A 61 1.69 -12.76 -17.29
N ASN A 62 1.52 -13.63 -16.30
CA ASN A 62 2.58 -14.48 -15.78
C ASN A 62 2.17 -15.94 -15.95
N ASP A 63 3.12 -16.80 -16.28
CA ASP A 63 2.93 -18.25 -16.22
C ASP A 63 2.90 -18.69 -14.74
N PRO A 64 1.82 -19.32 -14.24
CA PRO A 64 1.76 -19.81 -12.86
C PRO A 64 2.93 -20.74 -12.50
N GLU A 65 3.42 -21.55 -13.44
CA GLU A 65 4.54 -22.48 -13.22
C GLU A 65 5.89 -21.75 -13.09
N SER A 66 5.96 -20.49 -13.54
CA SER A 66 7.14 -19.64 -13.37
C SER A 66 7.21 -18.98 -11.99
N ALA A 67 6.18 -19.10 -11.16
CA ALA A 67 6.17 -18.50 -9.83
C ALA A 67 7.34 -19.03 -8.98
N ARG A 68 8.04 -18.11 -8.29
CA ARG A 68 9.15 -18.43 -7.39
C ARG A 68 8.94 -17.74 -6.05
N TYR A 69 9.23 -18.44 -4.97
CA TYR A 69 9.25 -17.85 -3.63
C TYR A 69 10.52 -17.03 -3.44
N GLN A 70 10.37 -15.74 -3.13
CA GLN A 70 11.47 -14.81 -2.89
C GLN A 70 11.30 -14.17 -1.50
N PRO A 71 11.98 -14.67 -0.45
CA PRO A 71 11.84 -14.15 0.91
C PRO A 71 12.25 -12.67 1.06
N ARG A 72 13.23 -12.24 0.26
CA ARG A 72 13.72 -10.86 0.22
C ARG A 72 13.51 -10.34 -1.19
N TRP A 73 12.29 -9.88 -1.45
CA TRP A 73 11.93 -9.31 -2.74
C TRP A 73 11.96 -7.78 -2.64
N PRO A 74 12.92 -7.09 -3.28
CA PRO A 74 13.00 -5.63 -3.22
C PRO A 74 11.88 -4.98 -4.03
N LEU A 75 11.16 -4.02 -3.45
CA LEU A 75 10.00 -3.37 -4.07
C LEU A 75 10.39 -2.57 -5.32
N GLU A 76 11.61 -2.03 -5.35
CA GLU A 76 12.18 -1.28 -6.47
C GLU A 76 12.36 -2.12 -7.74
N THR A 77 12.31 -3.46 -7.63
CA THR A 77 12.36 -4.36 -8.79
C THR A 77 11.00 -4.53 -9.46
N LEU A 78 9.92 -4.05 -8.85
CA LEU A 78 8.57 -4.16 -9.40
C LEU A 78 8.36 -3.15 -10.53
N GLN A 79 7.74 -3.60 -11.61
CA GLN A 79 7.20 -2.68 -12.61
C GLN A 79 6.11 -1.80 -11.97
N PRO A 80 6.17 -0.47 -12.16
CA PRO A 80 5.10 0.43 -11.74
C PRO A 80 3.77 0.04 -12.40
N LEU A 81 2.69 0.26 -11.65
CA LEU A 81 1.33 0.35 -12.22
C LEU A 81 1.21 1.69 -12.95
#